data_AF-U7LCN6-F1
#
_entry.id   AF-U7LCN6-F1
#
_cell.length_a   1.000
_cell.length_b   1.000
_cell.length_c   1.000
_cell.angle_alpha   90.00
_cell.angle_beta   90.00
_cell.angle_gamma   90.00
#
_symmetry.space_group_name_H-M   'P 1'
#
loop_
_entity.id
_entity.type
_entity.pdbx_description
1 polymer ?
#
loop_
_entity_poly.entity_id
_entity_poly.type
_entity_poly.pdbx_seq_one_letter_code
_entity_poly.pdbx_strand_id
1 'polypeptide(L)'
;MSVWASRLEGMGFLENLLNRYAPRTPGKPVFAVIDTETTGFNKRYDRIIELAAVRADAYFNPVDSWHTLLTPDTNAVFTTRGTPPPTSALNPAVVVTRSEAS
;
A
#
# COMPACT_ATOMS: atom_id res chain seq x y z
N MET A 1 -0.28 30.15 -9.36
CA MET A 1 0.36 29.81 -8.07
C MET A 1 1.66 29.08 -8.37
N SER A 2 2.75 29.41 -7.68
CA SER A 2 4.08 28.83 -7.93
C SER A 2 4.18 27.41 -7.37
N VAL A 3 4.79 26.48 -8.11
CA VAL A 3 5.08 25.10 -7.67
C VAL A 3 5.81 25.07 -6.31
N TRP A 4 6.60 26.12 -6.04
CA TRP A 4 7.33 26.29 -4.80
C TRP A 4 6.42 26.59 -3.60
N ALA A 5 5.31 27.33 -3.80
CA ALA A 5 4.35 27.63 -2.75
C ALA A 5 3.56 26.37 -2.34
N SER A 6 3.08 25.60 -3.31
CA SER A 6 2.37 24.33 -3.05
C SER A 6 3.26 23.28 -2.37
N ARG A 7 4.57 23.27 -2.67
CA ARG A 7 5.55 22.39 -1.99
C ARG A 7 5.73 22.77 -0.52
N LEU A 8 5.83 24.05 -0.21
CA LEU A 8 5.98 24.55 1.17
C LEU A 8 4.74 24.29 2.01
N GLU A 9 3.55 24.47 1.45
CA GLU A 9 2.28 24.12 2.11
C GLU A 9 2.17 22.62 2.39
N GLY A 10 2.59 21.78 1.43
CA GLY A 10 2.66 20.33 1.61
C GLY A 10 3.61 19.91 2.74
N MET A 11 4.79 20.53 2.85
CA MET A 11 5.71 20.27 3.95
C MET A 11 5.15 20.71 5.30
N GLY A 12 4.50 21.88 5.38
CA GLY A 12 3.86 22.35 6.61
C GLY A 12 2.69 21.46 7.07
N PHE A 13 1.92 20.91 6.14
CA PHE A 13 0.89 19.91 6.43
C PHE A 13 1.49 18.63 7.02
N LEU A 14 2.57 18.12 6.41
CA LEU A 14 3.27 16.92 6.87
C LEU A 14 3.86 17.11 8.26
N GLU A 15 4.55 18.23 8.52
CA GLU A 15 5.12 18.52 9.84
C GLU A 15 4.04 18.58 10.93
N ASN A 16 2.89 19.17 10.62
CA ASN A 16 1.79 19.28 11.57
C ASN A 16 1.11 17.91 11.82
N LEU A 17 0.99 17.07 10.79
CA LEU A 17 0.52 15.69 10.92
C LEU A 17 1.47 14.87 11.80
N LEU A 18 2.77 14.93 11.52
CA LEU A 18 3.82 14.23 12.26
C LEU A 18 3.81 14.63 13.75
N ASN A 19 3.76 15.94 14.04
CA ASN A 19 3.78 16.45 15.41
C ASN A 19 2.50 16.14 16.21
N ARG A 20 1.34 15.98 15.55
CA ARG A 20 0.07 15.68 16.24
C ARG A 20 -0.14 14.21 16.56
N TYR A 21 0.35 13.30 15.72
CA TYR A 21 -0.07 11.90 15.76
C TYR A 21 1.05 10.90 16.13
N ALA A 22 2.29 11.34 16.25
CA ALA A 22 3.41 10.48 16.64
C ALA A 22 3.93 10.82 18.04
N PRO A 23 3.41 10.19 19.11
CA PRO A 23 4.12 10.13 20.38
C PRO A 23 5.55 9.63 20.09
N ARG A 24 6.56 10.37 20.56
CA ARG A 24 7.99 10.03 20.35
C ARG A 24 8.43 8.83 21.21
N THR A 25 7.60 7.79 21.25
CA THR A 25 7.87 6.55 21.97
C THR A 25 8.51 5.59 20.98
N PRO A 26 9.79 5.21 21.17
CA PRO A 26 10.45 4.22 20.33
C PRO A 26 9.67 2.90 20.30
N GLY A 27 9.67 2.22 19.15
CA GLY A 27 9.07 0.90 18.98
C GLY A 27 7.54 0.85 18.93
N LYS A 28 6.82 1.96 19.18
CA LYS A 28 5.37 2.02 18.94
C LYS A 28 5.11 2.43 17.48
N PRO A 29 4.44 1.60 16.67
CA PRO A 29 4.20 1.92 15.27
C PRO A 29 3.20 3.08 15.16
N VAL A 30 3.58 4.12 14.41
CA VAL A 30 2.77 5.32 14.14
C VAL A 30 2.69 5.65 12.64
N PHE A 31 3.58 5.08 11.84
CA PHE A 31 3.56 5.16 10.38
C PHE A 31 3.41 3.79 9.75
N ALA A 32 2.86 3.78 8.53
CA ALA A 32 2.92 2.65 7.62
C ALA A 32 3.47 3.15 6.28
N VAL A 33 4.57 2.56 5.82
CA VAL A 33 5.10 2.76 4.48
C VAL A 33 4.58 1.61 3.63
N ILE A 34 3.92 1.95 2.52
CA ILE A 34 3.35 0.97 1.60
C ILE A 34 4.05 1.14 0.25
N ASP A 35 4.52 0.04 -0.29
CA ASP A 35 5.12 -0.04 -1.62
C ASP A 35 4.40 -1.12 -2.45
N THR A 36 4.24 -0.88 -3.75
CA THR A 36 3.50 -1.76 -4.66
C THR A 36 4.22 -1.89 -6.00
N GLU A 37 4.39 -3.11 -6.49
CA GLU A 37 4.78 -3.36 -7.88
C GLU A 37 3.55 -3.62 -8.74
N THR A 38 3.56 -3.12 -9.97
CA THR A 38 2.42 -3.22 -10.89
C THR A 38 2.84 -3.80 -12.24
N THR A 39 1.88 -4.39 -12.97
CA THR A 39 2.13 -4.85 -14.35
C THR A 39 2.42 -3.72 -15.34
N GLY A 40 2.21 -2.46 -14.92
CA GLY A 40 2.39 -1.25 -15.71
C GLY A 40 1.80 -0.02 -15.00
N PHE A 41 1.85 1.15 -15.64
CA PHE A 41 1.44 2.43 -15.03
C PHE A 41 -0.01 2.85 -15.31
N ASN A 42 -0.78 2.05 -16.05
CA ASN A 42 -2.17 2.36 -16.36
C ASN A 42 -3.11 1.84 -15.28
N LYS A 43 -3.49 2.71 -14.34
CA LYS A 43 -4.40 2.38 -13.23
C LYS A 43 -5.74 1.74 -13.61
N ARG A 44 -6.19 1.84 -14.87
CA ARG A 44 -7.46 1.26 -15.33
C ARG A 44 -7.33 -0.22 -15.68
N TYR A 45 -6.15 -0.64 -16.15
CA TYR A 45 -5.95 -1.97 -16.73
C TYR A 45 -4.88 -2.77 -15.99
N ASP A 46 -3.79 -2.10 -15.58
CA ASP A 46 -2.70 -2.73 -14.86
C ASP A 46 -3.09 -3.13 -13.45
N ARG A 47 -2.40 -4.15 -12.94
CA ARG A 47 -2.69 -4.78 -11.66
C ARG A 47 -1.50 -4.69 -10.73
N ILE A 48 -1.78 -4.58 -9.43
CA ILE A 48 -0.77 -4.78 -8.40
C ILE A 48 -0.42 -6.28 -8.38
N ILE A 49 0.87 -6.58 -8.45
CA ILE A 49 1.42 -7.95 -8.43
C ILE A 49 2.27 -8.20 -7.18
N GLU A 50 2.64 -7.15 -6.46
CA GLU A 50 3.31 -7.25 -5.16
C GLU A 50 2.82 -6.13 -4.25
N LEU A 51 2.67 -6.44 -2.97
CA LEU A 51 2.36 -5.46 -1.93
C LEU A 51 3.29 -5.68 -0.74
N ALA A 52 3.99 -4.63 -0.35
CA ALA A 52 4.82 -4.59 0.85
C ALA A 52 4.34 -3.48 1.79
N ALA A 53 4.35 -3.77 3.08
CA ALA A 53 4.05 -2.81 4.13
C ALA A 53 5.09 -2.90 5.24
N VAL A 54 5.60 -1.76 5.68
CA VAL A 54 6.47 -1.64 6.85
C VAL A 54 5.81 -0.70 7.84
N ARG A 55 5.59 -1.17 9.06
CA ARG A 55 5.20 -0.29 10.16
C ARG A 55 6.46 0.32 10.77
N ALA A 56 6.44 1.64 10.99
CA ALA A 56 7.57 2.37 11.55
C ALA A 56 7.15 3.20 12.77
N ASP A 57 8.08 3.35 13.71
CA ASP A 57 7.90 4.21 14.88
C ASP A 57 8.10 5.70 14.53
N ALA A 58 7.98 6.56 15.54
CA ALA A 58 8.08 8.01 15.38
C ALA A 58 9.46 8.49 14.89
N TYR A 59 10.48 7.63 14.92
CA TYR A 59 11.83 7.90 14.45
C TYR A 59 12.12 7.26 13.09
N PHE A 60 11.09 6.72 12.43
CA PHE A 60 11.19 5.94 11.20
C PHE A 60 12.01 4.65 11.35
N ASN A 61 12.15 4.11 12.57
CA ASN A 61 12.69 2.77 12.74
C ASN A 61 11.61 1.75 12.37
N PRO A 62 11.93 0.70 11.60
CA PRO A 62 10.97 -0.37 11.32
C PRO A 62 10.62 -1.12 12.61
N VAL A 63 9.33 -1.33 12.84
CA VAL A 63 8.80 -2.13 13.96
C VAL A 63 8.54 -3.56 13.49
N ASP A 64 7.89 -3.70 12.34
CA ASP A 64 7.68 -4.97 11.65
C ASP A 64 7.34 -4.73 10.18
N SER A 65 7.41 -5.80 9.40
CA SER A 65 7.11 -5.79 7.97
C SER A 65 6.23 -6.96 7.56
N TRP A 66 5.51 -6.75 6.48
CA TRP A 66 4.73 -7.76 5.80
C TRP A 66 4.87 -7.57 4.29
N HIS A 67 4.95 -8.67 3.54
CA HIS A 67 4.96 -8.63 2.10
C HIS A 67 4.18 -9.83 1.53
N THR A 68 3.64 -9.66 0.33
CA THR A 68 3.00 -10.74 -0.42
C THR A 68 3.14 -10.52 -1.92
N LEU A 69 3.25 -11.63 -2.65
CA LEU A 69 3.00 -11.65 -4.09
C LEU A 69 1.50 -11.85 -4.33
N LEU A 70 0.97 -11.15 -5.31
CA LEU A 70 -0.43 -11.23 -5.73
C LEU A 70 -0.48 -11.83 -7.13
N THR A 71 -1.39 -12.78 -7.33
CA THR A 71 -1.74 -13.27 -8.67
C THR A 71 -3.10 -12.69 -9.03
N PRO A 72 -3.15 -11.53 -9.70
CA PRO A 72 -4.42 -10.91 -10.04
C PRO A 72 -5.14 -11.75 -11.10
N ASP A 73 -6.42 -12.06 -10.86
CA ASP A 73 -7.25 -12.73 -11.86
C ASP A 73 -7.31 -11.90 -13.15
N THR A 74 -6.85 -12.49 -14.25
CA THR A 74 -6.89 -11.86 -15.58
C THR A 74 -8.32 -11.70 -16.12
N ASN A 75 -9.29 -12.38 -15.50
CA ASN A 75 -10.70 -12.36 -15.92
C ASN A 75 -11.44 -11.09 -15.47
N ALA A 76 -10.85 -10.25 -14.62
CA ALA A 76 -11.52 -9.09 -14.04
C ALA A 76 -11.54 -7.83 -14.93
N VAL A 77 -11.09 -7.87 -16.21
CA VAL A 77 -11.30 -6.76 -17.18
C VAL A 77 -11.64 -7.21 -18.60
N PHE A 78 -12.45 -8.25 -18.77
CA PHE A 78 -13.08 -8.51 -20.07
C PHE A 78 -14.55 -8.90 -19.93
N THR A 79 -15.33 -8.02 -19.31
CA THR A 79 -16.80 -7.99 -19.40
C THR A 79 -17.18 -6.50 -19.29
N THR A 80 -17.45 -5.73 -20.33
CA THR A 80 -18.25 -5.91 -21.57
C THR A 80 -17.84 -4.84 -22.60
N ARG A 81 -17.57 -5.10 -23.88
CA ARG A 81 -18.55 -5.54 -24.91
C ARG A 81 -19.26 -6.84 -24.55
N GLY A 82 -20.55 -6.75 -24.21
CA GLY A 82 -21.52 -7.83 -24.49
C GLY A 82 -22.07 -8.70 -23.35
N THR A 83 -21.28 -9.25 -22.42
CA THR A 83 -21.80 -10.33 -21.55
C THR A 83 -21.26 -10.32 -20.10
N PRO A 84 -22.11 -10.57 -19.07
CA PRO A 84 -21.67 -10.70 -17.68
C PRO A 84 -21.09 -12.10 -17.38
N PRO A 85 -20.16 -12.23 -16.40
CA PRO A 85 -19.50 -13.50 -16.09
C PRO A 85 -20.35 -14.39 -15.15
N PRO A 86 -20.21 -15.72 -15.23
CA PRO A 86 -20.99 -16.66 -14.43
C PRO A 86 -20.51 -16.72 -12.96
N THR A 87 -21.48 -16.84 -12.06
CA THR A 87 -21.34 -16.88 -10.60
C THR A 87 -20.80 -18.24 -10.11
N SER A 88 -19.51 -18.55 -10.31
CA SER A 88 -18.84 -19.66 -9.59
C SER A 88 -17.34 -19.76 -9.87
N ALA A 89 -16.53 -19.35 -8.89
CA ALA A 89 -15.18 -19.86 -8.57
C ALA A 89 -14.59 -18.93 -7.47
N LEU A 90 -15.01 -19.06 -6.21
CA LEU A 90 -14.31 -19.81 -5.15
C LEU A 90 -12.81 -19.45 -4.96
N ASN A 91 -12.60 -18.48 -4.06
CA ASN A 91 -11.62 -18.46 -2.96
C ASN A 91 -10.10 -18.54 -3.28
N PRO A 92 -9.37 -17.41 -3.39
CA PRO A 92 -7.91 -17.43 -3.34
C PRO A 92 -7.43 -17.46 -1.87
N ALA A 93 -6.76 -18.55 -1.50
CA ALA A 93 -6.10 -18.69 -0.21
C ALA A 93 -4.98 -17.63 -0.08
N VAL A 94 -5.22 -16.62 0.77
CA VAL A 94 -4.15 -15.71 1.25
C VAL A 94 -3.31 -16.50 2.24
N VAL A 95 -2.12 -16.93 1.82
CA VAL A 95 -1.13 -17.51 2.74
C VAL A 95 -0.36 -16.36 3.39
N VAL A 96 -0.61 -16.13 4.68
CA VAL A 96 0.13 -15.16 5.49
C VAL A 96 1.35 -15.85 6.07
N THR A 97 2.54 -15.61 5.53
CA THR A 97 3.80 -15.97 6.19
C THR A 97 4.24 -14.80 7.08
N ARG A 98 4.19 -14.97 8.40
CA ARG A 98 4.86 -14.07 9.35
C ARG A 98 6.34 -14.44 9.37
N SER A 99 7.20 -13.53 8.93
CA SER A 99 8.64 -13.61 9.18
C SER A 99 8.92 -13.00 10.54
N GLU A 100 9.05 -13.83 11.58
CA GLU A 100 9.62 -13.40 12.86
C GLU A 100 11.15 -13.38 12.70
N ALA A 101 11.74 -12.18 12.61
CA ALA A 101 13.18 -12.02 12.74
C ALA A 101 13.54 -12.05 14.24
N SER A 102 14.46 -12.95 14.62
CA SER A 102 15.01 -13.11 15.98
C SER A 102 15.84 -11.93 16.45
#